data_AF-A0A1C5Z0U3-F1
#
_entry.id   AF-A0A1C5Z0U3-F1
#
_cell.length_a   1.000
_cell.length_b   1.000
_cell.length_c   1.000
_cell.angle_alpha   90.00
_cell.angle_beta   90.00
_cell.angle_gamma   90.00
#
_symmetry.space_group_name_H-M   'P 1'
#
loop_
_entity.id
_entity.type
_entity.pdbx_description
1 polymer ?
#
loop_
_entity_poly.entity_id
_entity_poly.type
_entity_poly.pdbx_seq_one_letter_code
_entity_poly.pdbx_strand_id
1 'polypeptide(L)'
;MPRNLFQRTIFALMTVIVTVHAYVFYSLYVINGSILMESTGATDVINAINTQGGVYMFGQFVPIWTVVIIEFCFAFLLELVMGSPCSFKLVIKIFDPQKTKPVLFETAIISATVSLMCPAMSFVAAWLYYPYYDGFNIITLLANWIKLVCYNFPFALFSQLFFIQPFIRKLFKLLFRKDIAKRQLQYT
;
A
#
# COMPACT_ATOMS: atom_id res chain seq x y z
N MET A 1 -18.98 10.03 -2.96
CA MET A 1 -17.96 9.24 -3.69
C MET A 1 -17.47 10.01 -4.91
N PRO A 2 -16.24 9.77 -5.38
CA PRO A 2 -15.75 10.34 -6.63
C PRO A 2 -16.66 9.91 -7.80
N ARG A 3 -17.12 10.86 -8.62
CA ARG A 3 -17.97 10.57 -9.80
C ARG A 3 -17.19 10.60 -11.10
N ASN A 4 -16.22 11.51 -11.21
CA ASN A 4 -15.44 11.71 -12.42
C ASN A 4 -14.14 10.92 -12.38
N LEU A 5 -13.61 10.59 -13.55
CA LEU A 5 -12.33 9.88 -13.69
C LEU A 5 -11.20 10.61 -12.95
N PHE A 6 -11.15 11.95 -13.05
CA PHE A 6 -10.23 12.80 -12.28
C PHE A 6 -10.35 12.65 -10.76
N GLN A 7 -11.59 12.66 -10.23
CA GLN A 7 -11.83 12.50 -8.79
C GLN A 7 -11.45 11.08 -8.32
N ARG A 8 -11.65 10.06 -9.15
CA ARG A 8 -11.23 8.67 -8.86
C ARG A 8 -9.71 8.58 -8.82
N THR A 9 -9.03 9.18 -9.79
CA THR A 9 -7.56 9.23 -9.84
C THR A 9 -6.98 9.94 -8.63
N ILE A 10 -7.51 11.10 -8.24
CA ILE A 10 -7.05 11.80 -7.02
C ILE A 10 -7.27 10.96 -5.77
N PHE A 11 -8.45 10.32 -5.65
CA PHE A 11 -8.74 9.47 -4.50
C PHE A 11 -7.76 8.29 -4.39
N ALA A 12 -7.48 7.64 -5.53
CA ALA A 12 -6.49 6.56 -5.60
C ALA A 12 -5.09 7.08 -5.26
N LEU A 13 -4.67 8.20 -5.85
CA LEU A 13 -3.37 8.83 -5.60
C LEU A 13 -3.15 9.12 -4.12
N MET A 14 -4.12 9.75 -3.46
CA MET A 14 -4.04 10.05 -2.02
C MET A 14 -3.92 8.78 -1.18
N THR A 15 -4.66 7.72 -1.55
CA THR A 15 -4.62 6.43 -0.86
C THR A 15 -3.25 5.78 -1.03
N VAL A 16 -2.69 5.77 -2.25
CA VAL A 16 -1.36 5.20 -2.54
C VAL A 16 -0.27 5.97 -1.80
N ILE A 17 -0.31 7.30 -1.76
CA ILE A 17 0.66 8.10 -1.01
C ILE A 17 0.66 7.68 0.47
N VAL A 18 -0.51 7.65 1.11
CA VAL A 18 -0.60 7.32 2.54
C VAL A 18 -0.19 5.87 2.83
N THR A 19 -0.63 4.92 2.01
CA THR A 19 -0.31 3.50 2.18
C THR A 19 1.17 3.20 1.99
N VAL A 20 1.82 3.77 0.97
CA VAL A 20 3.27 3.57 0.73
C VAL A 20 4.10 4.15 1.87
N HIS A 21 3.78 5.36 2.35
CA HIS A 21 4.51 5.93 3.49
C HIS A 21 4.30 5.12 4.78
N ALA A 22 3.07 4.69 5.05
CA ALA A 22 2.77 3.84 6.21
C ALA A 22 3.51 2.49 6.11
N TYR A 23 3.61 1.93 4.92
CA TYR A 23 4.30 0.67 4.65
C TYR A 23 5.82 0.80 4.82
N VAL A 24 6.45 1.82 4.23
CA VAL A 24 7.89 2.07 4.39
C VAL A 24 8.23 2.30 5.86
N PHE A 25 7.41 3.06 6.59
CA PHE A 25 7.56 3.22 8.02
C PHE A 25 7.45 1.89 8.76
N TYR A 26 6.41 1.11 8.49
CA TYR A 26 6.21 -0.21 9.11
C TYR A 26 7.40 -1.15 8.85
N SER A 27 7.86 -1.24 7.61
CA SER A 27 8.98 -2.11 7.23
C SER A 27 10.28 -1.70 7.92
N LEU A 28 10.63 -0.40 7.87
CA LEU A 28 11.92 0.08 8.39
C LEU A 28 11.95 0.17 9.92
N TYR A 29 10.89 0.69 10.54
CA TYR A 29 10.87 0.91 11.99
C TYR A 29 10.35 -0.30 12.78
N VAL A 30 9.30 -0.95 12.30
CA VAL A 30 8.62 -1.99 13.09
C VAL A 30 9.22 -3.37 12.83
N ILE A 31 9.48 -3.71 11.57
CA ILE A 31 10.01 -5.04 11.21
C ILE A 31 11.52 -5.10 11.32
N ASN A 32 12.23 -4.15 10.70
CA ASN A 32 13.69 -4.20 10.59
C ASN A 32 14.42 -3.31 11.60
N GLY A 33 13.70 -2.44 12.33
CA GLY A 33 14.31 -1.38 13.13
C GLY A 33 15.29 -1.89 14.19
N SER A 34 14.93 -2.94 14.93
CA SER A 34 15.79 -3.53 15.96
C SER A 34 17.07 -4.13 15.37
N ILE A 35 16.96 -4.87 14.26
CA ILE A 35 18.09 -5.51 13.58
C ILE A 35 19.04 -4.45 13.01
N LEU A 36 18.49 -3.38 12.42
CA LEU A 36 19.27 -2.25 11.89
C LEU A 36 20.05 -1.55 13.01
N MET A 37 19.40 -1.27 14.14
CA MET A 37 20.05 -0.63 15.29
C MET A 37 21.11 -1.51 15.93
N GLU A 38 20.85 -2.82 16.08
CA GLU A 38 21.81 -3.77 16.66
C GLU A 38 23.05 -3.97 15.77
N SER A 39 22.86 -4.11 14.46
CA SER A 39 23.97 -4.32 13.51
C SER A 39 24.86 -3.08 13.31
N THR A 40 24.33 -1.88 13.53
CA THR A 40 25.06 -0.62 13.34
C THR A 40 25.49 0.04 14.65
N GLY A 41 24.98 -0.44 15.79
CA GLY A 41 25.19 0.17 17.11
C GLY A 41 24.51 1.54 17.28
N ALA A 42 23.56 1.90 16.40
CA ALA A 42 22.92 3.20 16.40
C ALA A 42 21.76 3.29 17.41
N THR A 43 21.53 4.49 17.95
CA THR A 43 20.42 4.80 18.88
C THR A 43 19.07 4.93 18.19
N ASP A 44 19.07 5.20 16.89
CA ASP A 44 17.88 5.52 16.10
C ASP A 44 17.91 4.83 14.75
N VAL A 45 16.74 4.41 14.26
CA VAL A 45 16.59 3.71 12.97
C VAL A 45 17.09 4.56 11.79
N ILE A 46 16.88 5.87 11.79
CA ILE A 46 17.38 6.76 10.72
C ILE A 46 18.91 6.79 10.72
N ASN A 47 19.52 6.87 11.90
CA ASN A 47 20.98 6.85 12.04
C ASN A 47 21.56 5.49 11.67
N ALA A 48 20.85 4.40 12.00
CA ALA A 48 21.22 3.05 11.58
C ALA A 48 21.24 2.95 10.05
N ILE A 49 20.18 3.38 9.37
CA ILE A 49 20.08 3.34 7.91
C ILE A 49 21.15 4.23 7.26
N ASN A 50 21.39 5.43 7.81
CA ASN A 50 22.44 6.31 7.30
C ASN A 50 23.84 5.70 7.47
N THR A 51 24.10 5.05 8.60
CA THR A 51 25.38 4.37 8.88
C THR A 51 25.58 3.15 7.97
N GLN A 52 24.51 2.42 7.66
CA GLN A 52 24.53 1.29 6.73
C GLN A 52 24.65 1.71 5.25
N GLY A 53 24.48 3.00 4.94
CA GLY A 53 24.52 3.53 3.57
C GLY A 53 23.20 3.46 2.81
N GLY A 54 22.08 3.15 3.49
CA GLY A 54 20.75 3.09 2.92
C GLY A 54 20.05 1.75 3.14
N VAL A 55 19.02 1.51 2.34
CA VAL A 55 18.25 0.25 2.34
C VAL A 55 18.75 -0.59 1.17
N TYR A 56 18.99 -1.88 1.42
CA TYR A 56 19.42 -2.80 0.38
C TYR A 56 18.30 -3.04 -0.64
N MET A 57 18.51 -2.69 -1.90
CA MET A 57 17.56 -2.86 -2.99
C MET A 57 18.32 -3.09 -4.30
N PHE A 58 17.88 -4.03 -5.14
CA PHE A 58 18.54 -4.36 -6.41
C PHE A 58 20.05 -4.68 -6.28
N GLY A 59 20.47 -5.29 -5.17
CA GLY A 59 21.89 -5.62 -5.00
C GLY A 59 22.76 -4.49 -4.45
N GLN A 60 22.21 -3.30 -4.22
CA GLN A 60 22.96 -2.13 -3.74
C GLN A 60 22.23 -1.43 -2.59
N PHE A 61 22.95 -0.64 -1.81
CA PHE A 61 22.33 0.22 -0.80
C PHE A 61 21.88 1.52 -1.45
N VAL A 62 20.58 1.81 -1.36
CA VAL A 62 19.96 3.01 -1.92
C VAL A 62 19.33 3.86 -0.81
N PRO A 63 19.26 5.19 -0.96
CA PRO A 63 18.66 6.04 0.04
C PRO A 63 17.15 5.79 0.15
N ILE A 64 16.58 6.05 1.34
CA ILE A 64 15.16 5.81 1.66
C ILE A 64 14.22 6.49 0.65
N TRP A 65 14.54 7.71 0.21
CA TRP A 65 13.73 8.44 -0.77
C TRP A 65 13.61 7.70 -2.11
N THR A 66 14.68 7.05 -2.57
CA THR A 66 14.66 6.25 -3.79
C THR A 66 13.73 5.04 -3.64
N VAL A 67 13.79 4.37 -2.48
CA VAL A 67 12.88 3.25 -2.16
C VAL A 67 11.42 3.70 -2.21
N VAL A 68 11.08 4.81 -1.55
CA VAL A 68 9.71 5.35 -1.52
C VAL A 68 9.20 5.63 -2.93
N ILE A 69 10.04 6.22 -3.80
CA ILE A 69 9.66 6.52 -5.18
C ILE A 69 9.41 5.24 -5.99
N ILE A 70 10.30 4.25 -5.87
CA ILE A 70 10.17 2.98 -6.60
C ILE A 70 8.93 2.22 -6.14
N GLU A 71 8.73 2.06 -4.83
CA GLU A 71 7.55 1.40 -4.27
C GLU A 71 6.26 2.14 -4.64
N PHE A 72 6.28 3.47 -4.63
CA PHE A 72 5.15 4.28 -5.07
C PHE A 72 4.79 4.02 -6.54
N CYS A 73 5.77 3.99 -7.44
CA CYS A 73 5.54 3.70 -8.85
C CYS A 73 4.89 2.33 -9.06
N PHE A 74 5.41 1.28 -8.41
CA PHE A 74 4.85 -0.06 -8.51
C PHE A 74 3.46 -0.17 -7.86
N ALA A 75 3.27 0.40 -6.67
CA ALA A 75 1.99 0.39 -5.97
C ALA A 75 0.92 1.12 -6.78
N PHE A 76 1.26 2.28 -7.37
CA PHE A 76 0.34 3.03 -8.21
C PHE A 76 -0.02 2.28 -9.50
N LEU A 77 0.96 1.64 -10.14
CA LEU A 77 0.71 0.79 -11.31
C LEU A 77 -0.23 -0.37 -10.98
N LEU A 78 0.01 -1.07 -9.87
CA LEU A 78 -0.83 -2.18 -9.40
C LEU A 78 -2.23 -1.72 -8.99
N GLU A 79 -2.38 -0.53 -8.40
CA GLU A 79 -3.68 0.06 -8.06
C GLU A 79 -4.53 0.28 -9.34
N LEU A 80 -3.90 0.82 -10.38
CA LEU A 80 -4.59 1.05 -11.67
C LEU A 80 -4.97 -0.26 -12.36
N VAL A 81 -4.08 -1.26 -12.34
CA VAL A 81 -4.28 -2.54 -13.04
C VAL A 81 -5.20 -3.49 -12.27
N MET A 82 -4.99 -3.65 -10.95
CA MET A 82 -5.71 -4.63 -10.12
C MET A 82 -6.78 -3.98 -9.24
N GLY A 83 -6.46 -2.84 -8.63
CA GLY A 83 -7.31 -2.18 -7.63
C GLY A 83 -8.66 -1.71 -8.19
N SER A 84 -8.70 -1.16 -9.41
CA SER A 84 -9.95 -0.65 -9.99
C SER A 84 -10.79 -1.72 -10.74
N PRO A 85 -10.24 -2.60 -11.61
CA PRO A 85 -11.07 -3.53 -12.39
C PRO A 85 -11.19 -4.95 -11.80
N CYS A 86 -10.15 -5.47 -11.12
CA CYS A 86 -10.15 -6.86 -10.66
C CYS A 86 -10.92 -7.04 -9.36
N SER A 87 -10.74 -6.14 -8.39
CA SER A 87 -11.45 -6.18 -7.10
C SER A 87 -12.97 -6.11 -7.28
N PHE A 88 -13.45 -5.20 -8.13
CA PHE A 88 -14.86 -5.05 -8.46
C PHE A 88 -15.44 -6.31 -9.11
N LYS A 89 -14.72 -6.92 -10.05
CA LYS A 89 -15.13 -8.18 -10.69
C LYS A 89 -15.21 -9.33 -9.71
N LEU A 90 -14.30 -9.41 -8.73
CA LEU A 90 -14.37 -10.44 -7.69
C LEU A 90 -15.55 -10.25 -6.76
N VAL A 91 -15.80 -9.02 -6.30
CA VAL A 91 -16.87 -8.78 -5.34
C VAL A 91 -18.25 -8.95 -5.96
N ILE A 92 -18.48 -8.52 -7.20
CA ILE A 92 -19.77 -8.73 -7.89
C ILE A 92 -20.09 -10.23 -8.09
N LYS A 93 -19.07 -11.10 -8.17
CA LYS A 93 -19.28 -12.55 -8.24
C LYS A 93 -19.77 -13.15 -6.91
N ILE A 94 -19.42 -12.53 -5.78
CA ILE A 94 -19.69 -13.07 -4.44
C ILE A 94 -20.90 -12.37 -3.80
N PHE A 95 -21.06 -11.07 -4.05
CA PHE A 95 -22.09 -10.22 -3.46
C PHE A 95 -22.97 -9.63 -4.54
N ASP A 96 -24.28 -9.72 -4.35
CA ASP A 96 -25.26 -9.03 -5.18
C ASP A 96 -25.28 -7.53 -4.79
N PRO A 97 -24.91 -6.60 -5.69
CA PRO A 97 -24.87 -5.18 -5.41
C PRO A 97 -26.25 -4.57 -5.11
N GLN A 98 -27.36 -5.24 -5.48
CA GLN A 98 -28.71 -4.73 -5.24
C GLN A 98 -29.30 -5.15 -3.88
N LYS A 99 -28.89 -6.33 -3.37
CA LYS A 99 -29.38 -6.85 -2.07
C LYS A 99 -28.46 -6.53 -0.89
N THR A 100 -27.18 -6.27 -1.14
CA THR A 100 -26.18 -6.09 -0.08
C THR A 100 -26.17 -4.66 0.45
N LYS A 101 -26.08 -4.48 1.77
CA LYS A 101 -25.94 -3.15 2.38
C LYS A 101 -24.69 -2.45 1.81
N PRO A 102 -24.77 -1.16 1.40
CA PRO A 102 -23.65 -0.46 0.75
C PRO A 102 -22.34 -0.49 1.53
N VAL A 103 -22.43 -0.41 2.87
CA VAL A 103 -21.25 -0.46 3.75
C VAL A 103 -20.53 -1.81 3.67
N LEU A 104 -21.27 -2.92 3.71
CA LEU A 104 -20.71 -4.27 3.61
C LEU A 104 -20.06 -4.51 2.25
N PHE A 105 -20.71 -4.03 1.18
CA PHE A 105 -20.19 -4.13 -0.18
C PHE A 105 -18.88 -3.35 -0.34
N GLU A 106 -18.81 -2.12 0.18
CA GLU A 106 -17.58 -1.32 0.15
C GLU A 106 -16.44 -1.97 0.95
N THR A 107 -16.72 -2.51 2.14
CA THR A 107 -15.70 -3.22 2.93
C THR A 107 -15.21 -4.50 2.23
N ALA A 108 -16.10 -5.21 1.52
CA ALA A 108 -15.74 -6.38 0.74
C ALA A 108 -14.80 -6.01 -0.42
N ILE A 109 -15.06 -4.89 -1.13
CA ILE A 109 -14.17 -4.38 -2.18
C ILE A 109 -12.79 -4.05 -1.62
N ILE A 110 -12.74 -3.34 -0.48
CA ILE A 110 -11.46 -2.96 0.14
C ILE A 110 -10.68 -4.22 0.55
N SER A 111 -11.34 -5.16 1.23
CA SER A 111 -10.72 -6.43 1.64
C SER A 111 -10.21 -7.24 0.45
N ALA A 112 -11.02 -7.37 -0.62
CA ALA A 112 -10.61 -8.06 -1.84
C ALA A 112 -9.44 -7.34 -2.54
N THR A 113 -9.44 -6.02 -2.55
CA THR A 113 -8.36 -5.21 -3.13
C THR A 113 -7.05 -5.45 -2.38
N VAL A 114 -7.06 -5.35 -1.06
CA VAL A 114 -5.87 -5.61 -0.24
C VAL A 114 -5.39 -7.05 -0.39
N SER A 115 -6.32 -8.01 -0.45
CA SER A 115 -6.00 -9.43 -0.64
C SER A 115 -5.39 -9.77 -1.99
N LEU A 116 -5.67 -8.97 -3.03
CA LEU A 116 -5.02 -9.12 -4.33
C LEU A 116 -3.72 -8.34 -4.43
N MET A 117 -3.72 -7.10 -3.98
CA MET A 117 -2.59 -6.18 -4.15
C MET A 117 -1.43 -6.51 -3.21
N CYS A 118 -1.70 -6.92 -1.97
CA CYS A 118 -0.63 -7.25 -1.03
C CYS A 118 0.24 -8.42 -1.51
N PRO A 119 -0.32 -9.56 -1.98
CA PRO A 119 0.49 -10.62 -2.59
C PRO A 119 1.26 -10.17 -3.82
N ALA A 120 0.65 -9.36 -4.70
CA ALA A 120 1.28 -8.87 -5.91
C ALA A 120 2.45 -7.91 -5.61
N MET A 121 2.24 -6.93 -4.73
CA MET A 121 3.28 -5.99 -4.31
C MET A 121 4.39 -6.70 -3.54
N SER A 122 4.04 -7.62 -2.62
CA SER A 122 5.04 -8.40 -1.87
C SER A 122 5.86 -9.30 -2.78
N PHE A 123 5.29 -9.77 -3.90
CA PHE A 123 6.03 -10.53 -4.90
C PHE A 123 7.06 -9.66 -5.64
N VAL A 124 6.66 -8.45 -6.02
CA VAL A 124 7.60 -7.45 -6.58
C VAL A 124 8.69 -7.13 -5.55
N ALA A 125 8.32 -6.89 -4.30
CA ALA A 125 9.26 -6.62 -3.21
C ALA A 125 10.23 -7.80 -2.98
N ALA A 126 9.77 -9.05 -3.05
CA ALA A 126 10.62 -10.23 -2.92
C ALA A 126 11.74 -10.27 -3.98
N TRP A 127 11.48 -9.74 -5.18
CA TRP A 127 12.49 -9.53 -6.21
C TRP A 127 13.40 -8.33 -5.91
N LEU A 128 12.81 -7.20 -5.53
CA LEU A 128 13.55 -5.95 -5.26
C LEU A 128 14.54 -6.08 -4.10
N TYR A 129 14.14 -6.78 -3.04
CA TYR A 129 14.90 -6.97 -1.80
C TYR A 129 15.63 -8.32 -1.75
N TYR A 130 15.70 -9.05 -2.86
CA TYR A 130 16.34 -10.36 -2.88
C TYR A 130 17.84 -10.24 -2.53
N PRO A 131 18.39 -11.06 -1.61
CA PRO A 131 19.81 -11.04 -1.26
C PRO A 131 20.65 -11.64 -2.40
N TYR A 132 20.98 -10.81 -3.40
CA TYR A 132 21.76 -11.23 -4.57
C TYR A 132 23.22 -11.58 -4.25
N TYR A 133 23.71 -11.23 -3.06
CA TYR A 133 25.07 -11.54 -2.61
C TYR A 133 25.29 -13.02 -2.27
N ASP A 134 24.24 -13.77 -1.93
CA ASP A 134 24.32 -15.20 -1.56
C ASP A 134 24.06 -16.16 -2.74
N GLY A 135 23.87 -15.63 -3.95
CA GLY A 135 23.48 -16.40 -5.14
C GLY A 135 21.96 -16.55 -5.32
N PHE A 136 21.55 -16.84 -6.56
CA PHE A 136 20.13 -16.90 -6.92
C PHE A 136 19.53 -18.29 -6.62
N ASN A 137 18.50 -18.31 -5.79
CA ASN A 137 17.71 -19.49 -5.47
C ASN A 137 16.22 -19.17 -5.48
N ILE A 138 15.48 -19.89 -6.34
CA ILE A 138 14.04 -19.71 -6.52
C ILE A 138 13.24 -20.02 -5.24
N ILE A 139 13.71 -20.96 -4.42
CA ILE A 139 13.05 -21.38 -3.17
C ILE A 139 13.17 -20.26 -2.14
N THR A 140 14.36 -19.65 -2.02
CA THR A 140 14.58 -18.48 -1.14
C THR A 140 13.70 -17.31 -1.56
N LEU A 141 13.53 -17.08 -2.87
CA LEU A 141 12.65 -16.04 -3.37
C LEU A 141 11.18 -16.29 -3.00
N LEU A 142 10.70 -17.53 -3.17
CA LEU A 142 9.35 -17.92 -2.79
C LEU A 142 9.13 -17.82 -1.27
N ALA A 143 10.12 -18.24 -0.47
CA ALA A 143 10.09 -18.13 0.98
C ALA A 143 10.02 -16.66 1.42
N ASN A 144 10.84 -15.79 0.84
CA ASN A 144 10.81 -14.35 1.10
C ASN A 144 9.47 -13.72 0.69
N TRP A 145 8.90 -14.14 -0.44
CA TRP A 145 7.59 -13.69 -0.86
C TRP A 145 6.50 -14.06 0.15
N ILE A 146 6.40 -15.33 0.55
CA ILE A 146 5.41 -15.79 1.53
C ILE A 146 5.61 -15.07 2.87
N LYS A 147 6.87 -14.95 3.31
CA LYS A 147 7.25 -14.21 4.52
C LYS A 147 6.74 -12.78 4.46
N LEU A 148 7.01 -12.05 3.38
CA LEU A 148 6.54 -10.67 3.18
C LEU A 148 5.01 -10.59 3.17
N VAL A 149 4.32 -11.51 2.51
CA VAL A 149 2.86 -11.56 2.53
C VAL A 149 2.35 -11.74 3.96
N CYS A 150 2.92 -12.66 4.75
CA CYS A 150 2.50 -12.90 6.12
C CYS A 150 2.69 -11.70 7.05
N TYR A 151 3.77 -10.92 6.89
CA TYR A 151 3.99 -9.71 7.69
C TYR A 151 3.12 -8.54 7.21
N ASN A 152 3.04 -8.34 5.91
CA ASN A 152 2.45 -7.13 5.33
C ASN A 152 0.93 -7.21 5.22
N PHE A 153 0.38 -8.39 4.97
CA PHE A 153 -1.06 -8.57 4.73
C PHE A 153 -1.92 -8.17 5.93
N PRO A 154 -1.66 -8.64 7.17
CA PRO A 154 -2.46 -8.24 8.32
C PRO A 154 -2.40 -6.73 8.54
N PHE A 155 -1.19 -6.15 8.51
CA PHE A 155 -1.00 -4.71 8.68
C PHE A 155 -1.77 -3.91 7.61
N ALA A 156 -1.63 -4.28 6.34
CA ALA A 156 -2.31 -3.61 5.23
C ALA A 156 -3.84 -3.73 5.35
N LEU A 157 -4.38 -4.90 5.70
CA LEU A 157 -5.82 -5.11 5.80
C LEU A 157 -6.43 -4.28 6.92
N PHE A 158 -5.84 -4.33 8.12
CA PHE A 158 -6.35 -3.58 9.28
C PHE A 158 -6.16 -2.07 9.12
N SER A 159 -4.98 -1.62 8.66
CA SER A 159 -4.74 -0.20 8.43
C SER A 159 -5.66 0.38 7.35
N GLN A 160 -5.88 -0.36 6.25
CA GLN A 160 -6.74 0.09 5.16
C GLN A 160 -8.20 0.23 5.60
N LEU A 161 -8.76 -0.79 6.29
CA LEU A 161 -10.17 -0.80 6.68
C LEU A 161 -10.49 0.23 7.78
N PHE A 162 -9.66 0.32 8.81
CA PHE A 162 -9.99 1.09 10.02
C PHE A 162 -9.44 2.51 10.01
N PHE A 163 -8.34 2.78 9.33
CA PHE A 163 -7.65 4.08 9.42
C PHE A 163 -7.59 4.80 8.09
N ILE A 164 -6.99 4.19 7.06
CA ILE A 164 -6.69 4.86 5.80
C ILE A 164 -7.97 5.19 5.05
N GLN A 165 -8.87 4.23 4.84
CA GLN A 165 -10.09 4.51 4.08
C GLN A 165 -10.99 5.59 4.73
N PRO A 166 -11.26 5.55 6.05
CA PRO A 166 -12.00 6.63 6.72
C PRO A 166 -11.29 7.99 6.63
N PHE A 167 -9.96 8.01 6.76
CA PHE A 167 -9.15 9.22 6.67
C PHE A 167 -9.20 9.84 5.25
N ILE A 168 -8.94 9.06 4.21
CA ILE A 168 -8.99 9.52 2.82
C ILE A 168 -10.38 10.03 2.45
N ARG A 169 -11.46 9.38 2.93
CA ARG A 169 -12.82 9.88 2.73
C ARG A 169 -13.06 11.24 3.37
N LYS A 170 -12.53 11.50 4.57
CA LYS A 170 -12.60 12.83 5.21
C LYS A 170 -11.80 13.85 4.42
N LEU A 171 -10.58 13.52 4.01
CA LEU A 171 -9.70 14.42 3.26
C LEU A 171 -10.27 14.77 1.88
N PHE A 172 -10.83 13.78 1.18
CA PHE A 172 -11.52 13.99 -0.09
C PHE A 172 -12.74 14.91 0.06
N LYS A 173 -13.56 14.73 1.11
CA LYS A 173 -14.69 15.62 1.40
C LYS A 173 -14.23 17.05 1.68
N LEU A 174 -13.09 17.23 2.34
CA LEU A 174 -12.52 18.54 2.64
C LEU A 174 -12.03 19.25 1.38
N LEU A 175 -11.29 18.54 0.52
CA LEU A 175 -10.77 19.08 -0.75
C LEU A 175 -11.88 19.46 -1.73
N PHE A 176 -12.92 18.63 -1.85
CA PHE A 176 -14.04 18.87 -2.76
C PHE A 176 -15.26 19.52 -2.08
N ARG A 177 -15.09 20.14 -0.90
CA ARG A 177 -16.20 20.73 -0.12
C ARG A 177 -17.00 21.76 -0.91
N LYS A 178 -16.32 22.64 -1.66
CA LYS A 178 -16.95 23.69 -2.48
C LYS A 178 -17.75 23.10 -3.65
N ASP A 179 -17.24 22.03 -4.23
CA ASP A 179 -17.83 21.32 -5.36
C ASP A 179 -19.08 20.52 -4.90
N ILE A 180 -19.05 19.96 -3.70
CA ILE A 180 -20.20 19.31 -3.05
C ILE A 180 -21.26 20.36 -2.63
N ALA A 181 -20.83 21.51 -2.09
CA ALA A 181 -21.74 22.58 -1.68
C ALA A 181 -22.46 23.25 -2.87
N LYS A 182 -21.75 23.53 -3.97
CA LYS A 182 -22.35 24.00 -5.23
C LYS A 182 -23.42 23.03 -5.75
N ARG A 183 -23.21 21.72 -5.55
CA ARG A 183 -24.19 20.70 -5.94
C ARG A 183 -25.44 20.69 -5.06
N GLN A 184 -25.35 20.91 -3.75
CA GLN A 184 -26.54 20.97 -2.91
C GLN A 184 -27.46 22.15 -3.27
N LEU A 185 -26.87 23.27 -3.70
CA LEU A 185 -27.61 24.43 -4.21
C LEU A 185 -28.21 24.25 -5.61
N GLN A 186 -27.79 23.23 -6.36
CA GLN A 186 -28.29 22.95 -7.72
C GLN A 186 -29.50 22.00 -7.73
N TYR A 187 -29.78 21.37 -6.59
CA TYR A 187 -30.92 20.48 -6.35
C TYR A 187 -31.92 21.06 -5.33
N THR A 188 -31.70 22.31 -4.90
CA THR A 188 -32.65 23.13 -4.13
C THR A 188 -33.17 24.23 -5.05
#